data_AF-A0A7V4KF60-F1
#
_entry.id   AF-A0A7V4KF60-F1
#
_cell.length_a   1.000
_cell.length_b   1.000
_cell.length_c   1.000
_cell.angle_alpha   90.00
_cell.angle_beta   90.00
_cell.angle_gamma   90.00
#
_symmetry.space_group_name_H-M   'P 1'
#
loop_
_entity.id
_entity.type
_entity.pdbx_description
1 polymer ?
#
loop_
_entity_poly.entity_id
_entity_poly.type
_entity_poly.pdbx_seq_one_letter_code
_entity_poly.pdbx_strand_id
1 'polypeptide(L)' 'MFTRTVLTIFTWAFVLELLVLTYYLGKEPKPFEFYLNLGLTVFTAVVLIFVVSKEKRRKELEEREIEEKKKER' A
#
# COMPACT_ATOMS: atom_id res chain seq x y z
N MET A 1 9.30 9.13 -10.66
CA MET A 1 9.76 9.67 -9.35
C MET A 1 8.59 9.91 -8.40
N PHE A 2 7.52 10.60 -8.81
CA PHE A 2 6.35 10.89 -7.96
C PHE A 2 5.69 9.65 -7.30
N THR A 3 5.49 8.57 -8.05
CA THR A 3 4.83 7.34 -7.55
C THR A 3 5.57 6.71 -6.37
N ARG A 4 6.91 6.73 -6.40
CA ARG A 4 7.75 6.20 -5.30
C ARG A 4 7.61 7.04 -4.03
N THR A 5 7.58 8.37 -4.14
CA THR A 5 7.39 9.27 -2.99
C THR A 5 6.02 9.07 -2.36
N VAL A 6 4.96 9.02 -3.18
CA VAL A 6 3.60 8.75 -2.71
C VAL A 6 3.52 7.39 -2.03
N LEU A 7 4.10 6.33 -2.63
CA LEU A 7 4.18 5.01 -2.00
C LEU A 7 4.88 5.05 -0.65
N THR A 8 5.99 5.78 -0.55
CA THR A 8 6.80 5.85 0.67
C THR A 8 6.02 6.55 1.79
N ILE A 9 5.35 7.67 1.48
CA ILE A 9 4.50 8.40 2.43
C ILE A 9 3.33 7.52 2.87
N PHE A 10 2.65 6.86 1.94
CA PHE A 10 1.54 5.95 2.25
C PHE A 10 1.99 4.76 3.10
N THR A 11 3.18 4.22 2.83
CA THR A 11 3.76 3.13 3.61
C THR A 11 4.07 3.60 5.04
N TRP A 12 4.67 4.79 5.20
CA TRP A 12 4.92 5.38 6.52
C TRP A 12 3.63 5.72 7.28
N ALA A 13 2.60 6.22 6.58
CA ALA A 13 1.28 6.45 7.15
C ALA A 13 0.67 5.14 7.67
N PHE A 14 0.76 4.05 6.88
CA PHE A 14 0.29 2.73 7.29
C PHE A 14 1.02 2.18 8.53
N VAL A 15 2.33 2.39 8.62
CA VAL A 15 3.12 2.01 9.81
C VAL A 15 2.70 2.81 11.04
N LEU A 16 2.47 4.12 10.89
CA LEU A 16 1.94 4.98 11.96
C LEU A 16 0.56 4.54 12.41
N GLU A 17 -0.33 4.22 11.48
CA GLU A 17 -1.67 3.71 11.80
C GLU A 17 -1.59 2.39 12.59
N LEU A 18 -0.70 1.46 12.22
CA LEU A 18 -0.45 0.23 12.95
C LEU A 18 0.09 0.47 14.37
N LEU A 19 1.01 1.43 14.53
CA LEU A 19 1.53 1.83 15.84
C LEU A 19 0.41 2.39 16.73
N VAL A 20 -0.44 3.26 16.17
CA VAL A 20 -1.60 3.82 16.87
C VAL A 20 -2.59 2.73 17.25
N LEU A 21 -2.87 1.79 16.34
CA LEU A 21 -3.72 0.62 16.59
C LEU A 21 -3.21 -0.20 17.78
N THR A 22 -1.90 -0.45 17.81
CA THR A 22 -1.24 -1.24 18.85
C THR A 22 -1.22 -0.50 20.18
N TYR A 23 -1.03 0.82 20.14
CA TYR A 23 -1.07 1.69 21.31
C TYR A 23 -2.46 1.73 21.97
N TYR A 24 -3.52 1.88 21.18
CA TYR A 24 -4.89 1.83 21.68
C TYR A 24 -5.32 0.44 22.13
N LEU A 25 -4.67 -0.62 21.67
CA LEU A 25 -4.96 -2.00 22.10
C LEU A 25 -4.68 -2.22 23.60
N GLY A 26 -3.74 -1.46 24.17
CA GLY A 26 -3.37 -1.53 25.60
C GLY A 26 -4.13 -0.55 26.50
N LYS A 27 -5.02 0.29 25.97
CA LYS A 27 -5.82 1.26 26.75
C LYS A 27 -7.31 0.92 26.66
N GLU A 28 -7.89 0.57 27.80
CA GLU A 28 -9.34 0.59 28.01
C GLU A 28 -9.73 1.96 28.60
N PRO A 29 -10.80 2.63 28.11
CA PRO A 29 -11.83 2.17 27.18
C PRO A 29 -11.45 2.37 25.71
N LYS A 30 -11.85 1.45 24.81
CA LYS A 30 -11.64 1.58 23.36
C LYS A 30 -12.43 2.78 22.82
N PRO A 31 -11.77 3.90 22.51
CA PRO A 31 -12.47 5.08 22.04
C PRO A 31 -12.89 4.89 20.58
N PHE A 32 -13.85 5.69 20.13
CA PHE A 32 -14.30 5.73 18.74
C PHE A 32 -13.13 5.90 17.75
N GLU A 33 -12.07 6.59 18.17
CA GLU A 33 -10.81 6.77 17.45
C GLU A 33 -10.17 5.44 17.02
N PHE A 34 -10.27 4.38 17.83
CA PHE A 34 -9.71 3.07 17.50
C PHE A 34 -10.39 2.43 16.28
N TYR A 35 -11.73 2.46 16.23
CA TYR A 35 -12.49 1.90 15.12
C TYR A 35 -12.30 2.69 13.84
N LEU A 36 -12.19 4.02 13.95
CA LEU A 36 -11.93 4.89 12.83
C LEU A 36 -10.52 4.66 12.27
N ASN A 37 -9.53 4.53 13.14
CA ASN A 37 -8.15 4.17 12.76
C ASN A 37 -8.11 2.76 12.12
N LEU A 38 -8.86 1.79 12.65
CA LEU A 38 -8.99 0.44 12.08
C LEU A 38 -9.55 0.48 10.65
N GLY A 39 -10.61 1.24 10.43
CA GLY A 39 -11.19 1.43 9.09
C GLY A 39 -10.21 2.08 8.13
N LEU A 40 -9.51 3.13 8.58
CA LEU A 40 -8.45 3.78 7.80
C LEU A 40 -7.36 2.78 7.43
N THR A 41 -6.82 2.03 8.40
CA THR A 41 -5.78 1.02 8.17
C THR A 41 -6.16 0.00 7.11
N VAL A 42 -7.38 -0.55 7.20
CA VAL A 42 -7.85 -1.51 6.19
C VAL A 42 -7.95 -0.84 4.81
N PHE A 43 -8.48 0.37 4.73
CA PHE A 43 -8.58 1.11 3.48
C PHE A 43 -7.18 1.41 2.89
N THR A 44 -6.26 1.92 3.70
CA THR A 44 -4.88 2.23 3.33
C THR A 44 -4.17 0.98 2.82
N ALA A 45 -4.32 -0.16 3.50
CA ALA A 45 -3.75 -1.45 3.06
C ALA A 45 -4.26 -1.88 1.68
N VAL A 46 -5.58 -1.83 1.46
CA VAL A 46 -6.20 -2.23 0.18
C VAL A 46 -5.71 -1.33 -0.96
N VAL A 47 -5.65 -0.01 -0.73
CA VAL A 47 -5.13 0.95 -1.71
C VAL A 47 -3.66 0.67 -2.00
N LEU A 48 -2.83 0.41 -0.98
CA LEU A 48 -1.42 0.11 -1.16
C LEU A 48 -1.21 -1.14 -2.01
N ILE A 49 -1.93 -2.22 -1.68
CA ILE A 49 -1.90 -3.49 -2.42
C ILE A 49 -2.33 -3.26 -3.88
N PHE A 50 -3.39 -2.47 -4.09
CA PHE A 50 -3.88 -2.16 -5.43
C PHE A 50 -2.84 -1.39 -6.26
N VAL A 51 -2.23 -0.35 -5.69
CA VAL A 51 -1.20 0.45 -6.38
C VAL A 51 0.03 -0.38 -6.69
N VAL A 52 0.53 -1.17 -5.72
CA VAL A 52 1.69 -2.06 -5.90
C VAL A 52 1.40 -3.11 -6.97
N SER A 53 0.22 -3.74 -6.93
CA SER A 53 -0.19 -4.75 -7.91
C SER A 53 -0.30 -4.17 -9.31
N LYS A 54 -0.82 -2.95 -9.45
CA LYS A 54 -0.92 -2.25 -10.74
C LYS A 54 0.46 -1.89 -11.29
N GLU A 55 1.38 -1.42 -10.45
CA GLU A 55 2.74 -1.09 -10.86
C GLU A 55 3.51 -2.35 -11.29
N LYS A 56 3.34 -3.47 -10.59
CA LYS A 56 3.97 -4.76 -10.94
C LYS A 56 3.44 -5.31 -12.27
N ARG A 57 2.12 -5.29 -12.49
CA ARG A 57 1.52 -5.71 -13.77
C ARG A 57 2.01 -4.90 -14.96
N ARG A 58 2.25 -3.60 -14.77
CA ARG A 58 2.76 -2.72 -15.84
C ARG A 58 4.18 -3.12 -16.26
N LYS A 59 5.03 -3.52 -15.32
CA LYS A 59 6.39 -4.00 -15.60
C LYS A 59 6.39 -5.35 -16.31
N GLU A 60 5.53 -6.28 -15.90
CA GLU A 60 5.41 -7.60 -16.54
C GLU A 60 4.92 -7.50 -18.00
N LEU A 61 4.08 -6.52 -18.33
CA LEU A 61 3.66 -6.24 -19.71
C LEU A 61 4.81 -5.67 -20.57
N GLU A 62 5.57 -4.70 -20.02
CA GLU A 62 6.73 -4.14 -20.71
C GLU A 62 7.82 -5.21 -20.96
N GLU A 63 8.04 -6.14 -20.02
CA GLU A 63 8.98 -7.25 -20.20
C GLU A 63 8.55 -8.22 -21.31
N ARG A 64 7.26 -8.55 -21.41
CA ARG A 64 6.73 -9.43 -22.47
C ARG A 64 6.82 -8.79 -23.86
N GLU A 65 6.54 -7.49 -23.99
CA GLU A 65 6.71 -6.78 -25.26
C GLU A 65 8.17 -6.74 -25.73
N ILE A 66 9.12 -6.62 -24.79
CA ILE A 66 10.55 -6.67 -25.11
C ILE A 66 10.96 -8.07 -25.56
N GLU A 67 10.41 -9.12 -24.93
CA GLU A 67 10.69 -10.51 -25.30
C GLU A 67 10.13 -10.89 -26.67
N GLU A 68 8.92 -10.43 -27.01
CA GLU A 68 8.32 -10.63 -28.34
C GLU A 68 9.12 -9.89 -29.44
N LYS A 69 9.50 -8.63 -29.21
CA LYS A 69 10.35 -7.88 -30.17
C LYS A 69 11.74 -8.50 -30.38
N LYS A 70 12.24 -9.26 -29.41
CA LYS A 70 13.53 -9.99 -29.52
C LYS A 70 13.39 -11.31 -30.29
N LYS A 71 12.20 -11.89 -30.34
CA LYS A 71 11.90 -13.11 -31.12
C LYS A 71 11.63 -12.84 -32.59
N GLU A 72 11.24 -11.62 -32.96
CA GLU A 72 10.96 -11.21 -34.35
C GLU A 72 12.19 -10.64 -35.10
N ARG A 73 13.36 -10.49 -34.46
CA ARG A 73 14.63 -10.08 -35.08
C ARG A 73 15.59 -11.25 -35.20
#